data_AF-A0A969H1N7-F1
#
_entry.id   AF-A0A969H1N7-F1
#
_cell.length_a   1.000
_cell.length_b   1.000
_cell.length_c   1.000
_cell.angle_alpha   90.00
_cell.angle_beta   90.00
_cell.angle_gamma   90.00
#
_symmetry.space_group_name_H-M   'P 1'
#
loop_
_entity.id
_entity.type
_entity.pdbx_description
1 polymer ?
#
loop_
_entity_poly.entity_id
_entity_poly.type
_entity_poly.pdbx_seq_one_letter_code
_entity_poly.pdbx_strand_id
1 'polypeptide(L)'
;MIDVRSITISEDGLSLISAGMSGSEPNDQGSYDGEVRVWDLQSGELTSTIPGLFDEMSVVTIGDDRQTLVVSDRHHNIQLWNLETEEPLQALPDIGYFTELLILSQDGQTLITANPDDQTVQVWTVESQQVVQSFNAGHEAIVIEGSDRPVEVPGRLSRIALSNDGKTLATTGLDKIIKLWNLETAELILTFPTDHEYPIHSLTFSPDGETLASGSSDNTVKLWNREGELLHTLTGHESTVFSLQYSPNGKILATSDLDSTVNVWNPTTGELIQTLAEEPVREGETAASLSFSPNGEILAGVNYDGTIKVWQVTR
;
A
#
# COMPACT_ATOMS: atom_id res chain seq x y z
N MET A 1 12.66 -7.79 -18.33
CA MET A 1 11.35 -7.23 -17.93
C MET A 1 11.30 -7.46 -16.43
N ILE A 2 11.21 -6.38 -15.66
CA ILE A 2 11.33 -6.39 -14.20
C ILE A 2 9.98 -5.90 -13.69
N ASP A 3 9.27 -6.70 -12.92
CA ASP A 3 7.95 -6.33 -12.39
C ASP A 3 8.12 -5.54 -11.10
N VAL A 4 8.05 -4.21 -11.12
CA VAL A 4 8.28 -3.40 -9.91
C VAL A 4 6.96 -3.23 -9.15
N ARG A 5 6.91 -3.77 -7.92
CA ARG A 5 5.69 -3.82 -7.10
C ARG A 5 5.55 -2.68 -6.11
N SER A 6 6.66 -2.07 -5.73
CA SER A 6 6.67 -0.98 -4.75
C SER A 6 7.76 0.02 -5.09
N ILE A 7 7.45 1.30 -4.87
CA ILE A 7 8.39 2.39 -4.99
C ILE A 7 8.24 3.32 -3.79
N THR A 8 9.34 3.97 -3.41
CA THR A 8 9.28 5.16 -2.57
C THR A 8 10.29 6.20 -3.04
N ILE A 9 10.09 7.45 -2.64
CA ILE A 9 11.09 8.50 -2.72
C ILE A 9 11.67 8.69 -1.31
N SER A 10 13.01 8.65 -1.21
CA SER A 10 13.76 8.82 0.04
C SER A 10 13.43 10.13 0.76
N GLU A 11 13.69 10.18 2.06
CA GLU A 11 13.38 11.36 2.91
C GLU A 11 14.14 12.63 2.50
N ASP A 12 15.31 12.50 1.88
CA ASP A 12 16.04 13.65 1.32
C ASP A 12 15.46 14.11 -0.03
N GLY A 13 14.55 13.35 -0.62
CA GLY A 13 13.95 13.60 -1.93
C GLY A 13 14.90 13.41 -3.11
N LEU A 14 16.05 12.76 -2.91
CA LEU A 14 17.10 12.62 -3.93
C LEU A 14 17.10 11.25 -4.60
N SER A 15 16.60 10.22 -3.94
CA SER A 15 16.62 8.85 -4.43
C SER A 15 15.21 8.28 -4.59
N LEU A 16 15.05 7.47 -5.62
CA LEU A 16 13.90 6.59 -5.77
C LEU A 16 14.35 5.18 -5.43
N ILE A 17 13.61 4.50 -4.58
CA ILE A 17 13.85 3.10 -4.26
C ILE A 17 12.74 2.28 -4.90
N SER A 18 13.11 1.21 -5.58
CA SER A 18 12.17 0.30 -6.23
C SER A 18 12.47 -1.15 -5.88
N ALA A 19 11.42 -1.94 -5.73
CA ALA A 19 11.53 -3.37 -5.49
C ALA A 19 10.61 -4.16 -6.42
N GLY A 20 11.10 -5.27 -6.98
CA GLY A 20 10.38 -5.98 -8.03
C GLY A 20 10.72 -7.46 -8.23
N MET A 21 10.09 -8.07 -9.24
CA MET A 21 10.23 -9.47 -9.61
C MET A 21 11.06 -9.66 -10.88
N SER A 22 11.80 -10.77 -10.96
CA SER A 22 12.38 -11.24 -12.22
C SER A 22 11.40 -12.18 -12.90
N GLY A 23 11.01 -11.86 -14.14
CA GLY A 23 10.29 -12.80 -14.98
C GLY A 23 10.17 -12.30 -16.42
N SER A 24 10.76 -13.02 -17.36
CA SER A 24 10.72 -12.74 -18.80
C SER A 24 9.53 -13.38 -19.53
N GLU A 25 8.58 -14.03 -18.82
CA GLU A 25 7.47 -14.74 -19.46
C GLU A 25 6.09 -14.48 -18.82
N PRO A 26 5.01 -14.34 -19.62
CA PRO A 26 3.69 -13.89 -19.16
C PRO A 26 2.91 -14.85 -18.23
N ASN A 27 3.45 -16.05 -17.95
CA ASN A 27 2.73 -17.10 -17.20
C ASN A 27 3.54 -17.68 -16.02
N ASP A 28 4.72 -17.14 -15.72
CA ASP A 28 5.44 -17.52 -14.52
C ASP A 28 4.89 -16.69 -13.36
N GLN A 29 4.44 -17.33 -12.26
CA GLN A 29 3.99 -16.62 -11.06
C GLN A 29 5.19 -16.09 -10.28
N GLY A 30 6.01 -15.27 -10.96
CA GLY A 30 7.44 -15.10 -10.77
C GLY A 30 7.95 -15.05 -9.33
N SER A 31 9.19 -15.50 -9.15
CA SER A 31 9.97 -15.19 -7.95
C SER A 31 10.38 -13.73 -7.99
N TYR A 32 10.37 -13.05 -6.85
CA TYR A 32 11.08 -11.79 -6.72
C TYR A 32 12.54 -11.98 -7.13
N ASP A 33 13.15 -10.98 -7.77
CA ASP A 33 14.55 -11.08 -8.21
C ASP A 33 15.56 -10.97 -7.06
N GLY A 34 15.06 -10.72 -5.83
CA GLY A 34 15.88 -10.59 -4.63
C GLY A 34 16.59 -9.25 -4.53
N GLU A 35 16.26 -8.27 -5.39
CA GLU A 35 16.99 -7.01 -5.51
C GLU A 35 16.12 -5.80 -5.18
N VAL A 36 16.64 -4.94 -4.30
CA VAL A 36 16.16 -3.56 -4.16
C VAL A 36 17.10 -2.65 -4.91
N ARG A 37 16.54 -1.75 -5.72
CA ARG A 37 17.28 -0.83 -6.57
C ARG A 37 17.10 0.59 -6.07
N VAL A 38 18.21 1.31 -6.01
CA VAL A 38 18.25 2.72 -5.65
C VAL A 38 18.64 3.50 -6.89
N TRP A 39 17.83 4.49 -7.24
CA TRP A 39 17.97 5.32 -8.42
C TRP A 39 18.18 6.77 -7.97
N ASP A 40 19.04 7.50 -8.63
CA ASP A 40 19.11 8.95 -8.50
C ASP A 40 17.87 9.55 -9.17
N LEU A 41 17.04 10.25 -8.40
CA LEU A 41 15.75 10.76 -8.87
C LEU A 41 15.91 11.82 -9.95
N GLN A 42 17.02 12.56 -9.96
CA GLN A 42 17.25 13.65 -10.91
C GLN A 42 17.73 13.16 -12.28
N SER A 43 18.69 12.24 -12.29
CA SER A 43 19.29 11.69 -13.51
C SER A 43 18.56 10.45 -14.03
N GLY A 44 17.82 9.75 -13.16
CA GLY A 44 17.22 8.45 -13.46
C GLY A 44 18.23 7.31 -13.53
N GLU A 45 19.49 7.55 -13.15
CA GLU A 45 20.53 6.52 -13.17
C GLU A 45 20.41 5.60 -11.95
N LEU A 46 20.61 4.30 -12.16
CA LEU A 46 20.74 3.32 -11.08
C LEU A 46 22.03 3.62 -10.30
N THR A 47 21.90 3.99 -9.03
CA THR A 47 23.04 4.31 -8.15
C THR A 47 23.51 3.11 -7.36
N SER A 48 22.57 2.26 -6.92
CA SER A 48 22.87 1.08 -6.13
C SER A 48 21.87 -0.05 -6.36
N THR A 49 22.30 -1.27 -6.04
CA THR A 49 21.45 -2.45 -5.98
C THR A 49 21.83 -3.21 -4.72
N ILE A 50 20.85 -3.53 -3.90
CA ILE A 50 20.97 -4.31 -2.67
C ILE A 50 20.59 -5.76 -3.04
N PRO A 51 21.56 -6.65 -3.33
CA PRO A 51 21.28 -8.02 -3.73
C PRO A 51 21.05 -8.94 -2.52
N GLY A 52 20.37 -10.06 -2.75
CA GLY A 52 20.34 -11.17 -1.79
C GLY A 52 19.37 -10.96 -0.63
N LEU A 53 18.34 -10.14 -0.83
CA LEU A 53 17.22 -10.02 0.09
C LEU A 53 16.34 -11.25 -0.09
N PHE A 54 16.52 -12.29 0.73
CA PHE A 54 15.74 -13.55 0.83
C PHE A 54 15.41 -14.32 -0.47
N ASP A 55 15.55 -15.65 -0.43
CA ASP A 55 14.97 -16.50 -1.48
C ASP A 55 13.43 -16.38 -1.42
N GLU A 56 12.80 -16.04 -2.54
CA GLU A 56 11.35 -15.85 -2.65
C GLU A 56 10.78 -14.70 -1.79
N MET A 57 11.28 -13.46 -1.99
CA MET A 57 10.61 -12.30 -1.40
C MET A 57 9.12 -12.27 -1.76
N SER A 58 8.35 -11.59 -0.93
CA SER A 58 6.90 -11.48 -1.09
C SER A 58 6.42 -10.05 -0.98
N VAL A 59 7.11 -9.23 -0.19
CA VAL A 59 6.77 -7.83 0.00
C VAL A 59 8.02 -7.04 0.22
N VAL A 60 8.02 -5.87 -0.39
CA VAL A 60 8.90 -4.79 -0.02
C VAL A 60 8.02 -3.57 0.22
N THR A 61 8.00 -3.11 1.46
CA THR A 61 7.47 -1.80 1.79
C THR A 61 8.56 -0.97 2.44
N ILE A 62 8.40 0.33 2.37
CA ILE A 62 9.31 1.26 3.03
C ILE A 62 8.51 1.88 4.15
N GLY A 63 9.12 1.91 5.34
CA GLY A 63 8.50 2.50 6.50
C GLY A 63 8.10 3.93 6.22
N ASP A 64 7.11 4.40 6.97
CA ASP A 64 6.67 5.79 6.89
C ASP A 64 7.81 6.78 7.24
N ASP A 65 8.88 6.31 7.87
CA ASP A 65 10.14 7.03 8.11
C ASP A 65 10.98 7.27 6.84
N ARG A 66 10.67 6.61 5.72
CA ARG A 66 11.35 6.66 4.42
C ARG A 66 12.85 6.35 4.47
N GLN A 67 13.29 5.66 5.51
CA GLN A 67 14.68 5.28 5.77
C GLN A 67 14.81 3.78 6.04
N THR A 68 13.72 3.16 6.47
CA THR A 68 13.69 1.73 6.78
C THR A 68 12.97 0.98 5.68
N LEU A 69 13.69 0.06 5.06
CA LEU A 69 13.12 -0.93 4.14
C LEU A 69 12.66 -2.14 4.95
N VAL A 70 11.39 -2.52 4.80
CA VAL A 70 10.82 -3.73 5.39
C VAL A 70 10.63 -4.75 4.29
N VAL A 71 11.40 -5.83 4.39
CA VAL A 71 11.34 -6.96 3.46
C VAL A 71 10.66 -8.12 4.17
N SER A 72 9.72 -8.77 3.50
CA SER A 72 9.21 -10.07 3.94
C SER A 72 9.25 -11.11 2.83
N ASP A 73 9.41 -12.37 3.22
CA ASP A 73 9.53 -13.50 2.30
C ASP A 73 8.38 -14.52 2.43
N ARG A 74 8.34 -15.47 1.49
CA ARG A 74 7.36 -16.57 1.52
C ARG A 74 7.52 -17.52 2.71
N HIS A 75 8.60 -17.40 3.46
CA HIS A 75 8.93 -18.20 4.63
C HIS A 75 8.57 -17.49 5.94
N HIS A 76 7.77 -16.42 5.89
CA HIS A 76 7.26 -15.66 7.04
C HIS A 76 8.33 -14.85 7.79
N ASN A 77 9.50 -14.65 7.18
CA ASN A 77 10.54 -13.80 7.76
C ASN A 77 10.23 -12.34 7.45
N ILE A 78 10.53 -11.46 8.40
CA ILE A 78 10.56 -10.02 8.17
C ILE A 78 11.92 -9.48 8.57
N GLN A 79 12.52 -8.67 7.70
CA GLN A 79 13.80 -8.02 7.94
C GLN A 79 13.70 -6.53 7.64
N LEU A 80 14.18 -5.74 8.58
CA LEU A 80 14.37 -4.31 8.46
C LEU A 80 15.78 -4.03 7.96
N TRP A 81 15.89 -3.09 7.03
CA TRP A 81 17.13 -2.62 6.43
C TRP A 81 17.19 -1.11 6.49
N ASN A 82 18.37 -0.56 6.67
CA ASN A 82 18.60 0.87 6.57
C ASN A 82 18.93 1.21 5.11
N LEU A 83 18.13 2.05 4.48
CA LEU A 83 18.28 2.39 3.07
C LEU A 83 19.48 3.29 2.78
N GLU A 84 19.93 4.10 3.74
CA GLU A 84 21.10 4.98 3.57
C GLU A 84 22.42 4.20 3.61
N THR A 85 22.51 3.24 4.53
CA THR A 85 23.72 2.42 4.74
C THR A 85 23.69 1.09 4.00
N GLU A 86 22.51 0.68 3.51
CA GLU A 86 22.24 -0.61 2.87
C GLU A 86 22.53 -1.82 3.76
N GLU A 87 22.51 -1.63 5.08
CA GLU A 87 22.81 -2.68 6.06
C GLU A 87 21.52 -3.20 6.74
N PRO A 88 21.46 -4.48 7.12
CA PRO A 88 20.33 -5.03 7.86
C PRO A 88 20.29 -4.42 9.26
N LEU A 89 19.13 -3.87 9.63
CA LEU A 89 18.85 -3.34 10.96
C LEU A 89 18.44 -4.44 11.93
N GLN A 90 17.39 -5.20 11.57
CA GLN A 90 16.76 -6.12 12.50
C GLN A 90 15.90 -7.17 11.80
N ALA A 91 16.09 -8.44 12.16
CA ALA A 91 15.16 -9.51 11.81
C ALA A 91 14.06 -9.61 12.88
N LEU A 92 12.81 -9.79 12.46
CA LEU A 92 11.73 -10.23 13.34
C LEU A 92 11.64 -11.77 13.33
N PRO A 93 11.07 -12.37 14.40
CA PRO A 93 10.79 -13.80 14.43
C PRO A 93 9.76 -14.19 13.36
N ASP A 94 9.70 -15.49 13.07
CA ASP A 94 8.66 -16.10 12.22
C ASP A 94 7.27 -15.69 12.72
N ILE A 95 6.55 -14.96 11.88
CA ILE A 95 5.21 -14.44 12.19
C ILE A 95 4.13 -15.52 12.06
N GLY A 96 4.46 -16.67 11.47
CA GLY A 96 3.62 -17.85 11.34
C GLY A 96 2.72 -17.89 10.10
N TYR A 97 2.77 -16.88 9.24
CA TYR A 97 1.97 -16.79 8.02
C TYR A 97 2.62 -15.90 6.96
N PHE A 98 2.25 -16.16 5.71
CA PHE A 98 2.56 -15.30 4.58
C PHE A 98 1.64 -14.08 4.57
N THR A 99 2.18 -12.89 4.33
CA THR A 99 1.33 -11.69 4.17
C THR A 99 1.96 -10.61 3.31
N GLU A 100 1.09 -9.87 2.61
CA GLU A 100 1.39 -8.59 1.96
C GLU A 100 0.90 -7.36 2.73
N LEU A 101 0.28 -7.57 3.89
CA LEU A 101 -0.35 -6.55 4.72
C LEU A 101 0.54 -6.23 5.91
N LEU A 102 1.52 -5.36 5.69
CA LEU A 102 2.42 -4.90 6.74
C LEU A 102 2.71 -3.39 6.65
N ILE A 103 2.83 -2.74 7.81
CA ILE A 103 3.06 -1.30 7.94
C ILE A 103 4.07 -1.06 9.06
N LEU A 104 5.12 -0.28 8.80
CA LEU A 104 6.01 0.25 9.82
C LEU A 104 5.64 1.71 10.11
N SER A 105 5.37 2.01 11.38
CA SER A 105 5.01 3.35 11.83
C SER A 105 6.07 4.40 11.48
N GLN A 106 5.65 5.66 11.39
CA GLN A 106 6.52 6.79 11.02
C GLN A 106 7.75 6.95 11.92
N ASP A 107 7.66 6.55 13.18
CA ASP A 107 8.78 6.60 14.12
C ASP A 107 9.69 5.35 14.04
N GLY A 108 9.36 4.38 13.19
CA GLY A 108 10.11 3.13 13.02
C GLY A 108 10.01 2.17 14.20
N GLN A 109 9.17 2.44 15.21
CA GLN A 109 9.14 1.66 16.45
C GLN A 109 8.08 0.56 16.47
N THR A 110 7.03 0.70 15.65
CA THR A 110 5.88 -0.21 15.63
C THR A 110 5.71 -0.82 14.26
N LEU A 111 5.77 -2.15 14.18
CA LEU A 111 5.44 -2.88 12.96
C LEU A 111 4.07 -3.55 13.15
N ILE A 112 3.21 -3.42 12.15
CA ILE A 112 1.90 -4.05 12.12
C ILE A 112 1.95 -5.09 11.00
N THR A 113 1.53 -6.32 11.30
CA THR A 113 1.37 -7.39 10.32
C THR A 113 -0.06 -7.90 10.39
N ALA A 114 -0.66 -8.23 9.26
CA ALA A 114 -2.01 -8.79 9.23
C ALA A 114 -2.06 -10.02 8.33
N ASN A 115 -2.62 -11.12 8.80
CA ASN A 115 -2.88 -12.29 7.96
C ASN A 115 -4.16 -12.05 7.14
N PRO A 116 -4.11 -12.08 5.79
CA PRO A 116 -5.29 -11.87 4.97
C PRO A 116 -6.41 -12.88 5.24
N ASP A 117 -6.07 -14.15 5.43
CA ASP A 117 -7.00 -15.27 5.38
C ASP A 117 -7.65 -15.57 6.72
N ASP A 118 -6.88 -15.53 7.82
CA ASP A 118 -7.44 -15.70 9.17
C ASP A 118 -7.79 -14.37 9.87
N GLN A 119 -7.41 -13.24 9.24
CA GLN A 119 -7.68 -11.88 9.69
C GLN A 119 -7.01 -11.46 11.00
N THR A 120 -6.01 -12.20 11.46
CA THR A 120 -5.21 -11.84 12.64
C THR A 120 -4.35 -10.64 12.33
N VAL A 121 -4.45 -9.60 13.16
CA VAL A 121 -3.57 -8.44 13.16
C VAL A 121 -2.66 -8.54 14.38
N GLN A 122 -1.35 -8.42 14.16
CA GLN A 122 -0.34 -8.38 15.21
C GLN A 122 0.39 -7.04 15.18
N VAL A 123 0.56 -6.47 16.37
CA VAL A 123 1.31 -5.23 16.59
C VAL A 123 2.59 -5.59 17.32
N TRP A 124 3.72 -5.26 16.71
CA TRP A 124 5.05 -5.59 17.15
C TRP A 124 5.78 -4.34 17.60
N THR A 125 6.50 -4.43 18.72
CA THR A 125 7.55 -3.46 19.01
C THR A 125 8.82 -3.92 18.32
N VAL A 126 9.35 -3.08 17.42
CA VAL A 126 10.55 -3.36 16.63
C VAL A 126 11.75 -3.67 17.54
N GLU A 127 12.05 -2.79 18.50
CA GLU A 127 13.18 -2.95 19.43
C GLU A 127 13.17 -4.31 20.16
N SER A 128 12.02 -4.69 20.74
CA SER A 128 11.91 -5.92 21.56
C SER A 128 11.55 -7.17 20.75
N GLN A 129 11.12 -7.02 19.50
CA GLN A 129 10.63 -8.09 18.63
C GLN A 129 9.48 -8.89 19.24
N GLN A 130 8.69 -8.25 20.11
CA GLN A 130 7.55 -8.87 20.77
C GLN A 130 6.25 -8.33 20.20
N VAL A 131 5.28 -9.23 20.08
CA VAL A 131 3.88 -8.86 19.85
C VAL A 131 3.35 -8.22 21.12
N VAL A 132 2.98 -6.95 21.05
CA VAL A 132 2.38 -6.20 22.16
C VAL A 132 0.86 -6.24 22.11
N GLN A 133 0.28 -6.40 20.92
CA GLN A 133 -1.15 -6.62 20.73
C GLN A 133 -1.44 -7.62 19.62
N SER A 134 -2.51 -8.39 19.78
CA SER A 134 -3.01 -9.31 18.76
C SER A 134 -4.53 -9.38 18.83
N PHE A 135 -5.19 -9.17 17.70
CA PHE A 135 -6.64 -9.20 17.59
C PHE A 135 -7.07 -9.69 16.21
N ASN A 136 -8.34 -10.08 16.07
CA ASN A 136 -8.91 -10.49 14.80
C ASN A 136 -9.75 -9.36 14.21
N ALA A 137 -9.57 -9.03 12.94
CA ALA A 137 -10.27 -7.93 12.30
C ALA A 137 -11.76 -8.20 12.03
N GLY A 138 -12.20 -9.47 12.03
CA GLY A 138 -13.62 -9.83 12.03
C GLY A 138 -14.46 -9.25 10.88
N HIS A 139 -13.88 -9.18 9.68
CA HIS A 139 -14.58 -8.98 8.41
C HIS A 139 -15.40 -10.20 8.03
N GLU A 140 -16.55 -9.95 7.42
CA GLU A 140 -17.59 -10.95 7.18
C GLU A 140 -17.31 -11.78 5.92
N ALA A 141 -17.84 -13.01 5.90
CA ALA A 141 -17.85 -13.83 4.69
C ALA A 141 -18.79 -13.22 3.65
N ILE A 142 -18.43 -13.36 2.37
CA ILE A 142 -19.26 -12.90 1.26
C ILE A 142 -19.78 -14.08 0.45
N VAL A 143 -20.92 -13.87 -0.22
CA VAL A 143 -21.48 -14.86 -1.15
C VAL A 143 -21.31 -14.33 -2.56
N ILE A 144 -20.61 -15.10 -3.40
CA ILE A 144 -20.46 -14.79 -4.82
C ILE A 144 -21.66 -15.40 -5.56
N GLU A 145 -22.58 -14.53 -5.96
CA GLU A 145 -23.73 -14.85 -6.80
C GLU A 145 -23.31 -14.85 -8.28
N GLY A 146 -23.66 -15.88 -9.06
CA GLY A 146 -23.33 -15.92 -10.50
C GLY A 146 -22.92 -17.27 -11.08
N SER A 147 -22.80 -18.31 -10.26
CA SER A 147 -22.68 -19.69 -10.73
C SER A 147 -23.93 -20.50 -10.39
N ASP A 148 -24.09 -21.70 -10.96
CA ASP A 148 -25.22 -22.60 -10.66
C ASP A 148 -25.39 -22.90 -9.16
N ARG A 149 -24.37 -22.60 -8.33
CA ARG A 149 -24.42 -22.66 -6.86
C ARG A 149 -23.71 -21.45 -6.25
N PRO A 150 -24.37 -20.67 -5.38
CA PRO A 150 -23.69 -19.62 -4.62
C PRO A 150 -22.49 -20.19 -3.86
N VAL A 151 -21.35 -19.50 -3.92
CA VAL A 151 -20.13 -19.89 -3.20
C VAL A 151 -19.92 -18.90 -2.07
N GLU A 152 -19.95 -19.42 -0.84
CA GLU A 152 -19.53 -18.66 0.34
C GLU A 152 -18.01 -18.61 0.39
N VAL A 153 -17.46 -17.39 0.40
CA VAL A 153 -16.04 -17.11 0.54
C VAL A 153 -15.83 -16.57 1.95
N PRO A 154 -14.95 -17.19 2.76
CA PRO A 154 -14.64 -16.69 4.10
C PRO A 154 -14.20 -15.23 4.08
N GLY A 155 -14.47 -14.52 5.18
CA GLY A 155 -14.02 -13.14 5.32
C GLY A 155 -12.50 -13.07 5.20
N ARG A 156 -12.03 -12.13 4.38
CA ARG A 156 -10.62 -11.94 4.08
C ARG A 156 -10.28 -10.47 4.16
N LEU A 157 -9.16 -10.14 4.83
CA LEU A 157 -8.60 -8.79 4.83
C LEU A 157 -8.02 -8.48 3.45
N SER A 158 -8.38 -7.33 2.89
CA SER A 158 -7.84 -6.85 1.62
C SER A 158 -6.77 -5.79 1.81
N ARG A 159 -6.94 -4.86 2.76
CA ARG A 159 -5.96 -3.80 3.09
C ARG A 159 -6.00 -3.37 4.54
N ILE A 160 -4.88 -2.80 4.98
CA ILE A 160 -4.72 -2.12 6.26
C ILE A 160 -4.12 -0.72 6.02
N ALA A 161 -4.40 0.24 6.90
CA ALA A 161 -3.81 1.59 6.86
C ALA A 161 -3.61 2.12 8.28
N LEU A 162 -2.48 2.77 8.55
CA LEU A 162 -2.15 3.34 9.85
C LEU A 162 -2.33 4.86 9.82
N SER A 163 -2.93 5.43 10.87
CA SER A 163 -2.98 6.88 11.03
C SER A 163 -1.58 7.43 11.30
N ASN A 164 -1.29 8.66 10.86
CA ASN A 164 0.06 9.23 10.96
C ASN A 164 0.56 9.38 12.42
N ASP A 165 -0.34 9.41 13.41
CA ASP A 165 0.02 9.41 14.83
C ASP A 165 0.30 8.01 15.41
N GLY A 166 0.17 6.95 14.59
CA GLY A 166 0.42 5.56 14.95
C GLY A 166 -0.62 4.91 15.86
N LYS A 167 -1.78 5.56 16.11
CA LYS A 167 -2.74 5.10 17.14
C LYS A 167 -3.96 4.38 16.57
N THR A 168 -4.33 4.69 15.34
CA THR A 168 -5.53 4.15 14.71
C THR A 168 -5.15 3.29 13.52
N LEU A 169 -5.58 2.03 13.54
CA LEU A 169 -5.51 1.16 12.37
C LEU A 169 -6.88 1.12 11.69
N ALA A 170 -6.90 1.32 10.38
CA ALA A 170 -8.05 1.01 9.55
C ALA A 170 -7.82 -0.35 8.87
N THR A 171 -8.85 -1.20 8.87
CA THR A 171 -8.87 -2.48 8.14
C THR A 171 -10.05 -2.52 7.18
N THR A 172 -9.87 -3.16 6.04
CA THR A 172 -10.94 -3.43 5.07
C THR A 172 -10.84 -4.85 4.54
N GLY A 173 -11.97 -5.42 4.14
CA GLY A 173 -12.08 -6.76 3.60
C GLY A 173 -12.94 -6.84 2.34
N LEU A 174 -13.15 -8.07 1.87
CA LEU A 174 -14.03 -8.36 0.74
C LEU A 174 -15.50 -8.01 1.02
N ASP A 175 -15.87 -7.87 2.29
CA ASP A 175 -17.19 -7.43 2.77
C ASP A 175 -17.46 -5.94 2.52
N LYS A 176 -16.47 -5.18 2.04
CA LYS A 176 -16.57 -3.74 1.73
C LYS A 176 -16.86 -2.90 2.97
N ILE A 177 -16.53 -3.42 4.15
CA ILE A 177 -16.65 -2.72 5.42
C ILE A 177 -15.29 -2.14 5.78
N ILE A 178 -15.28 -0.94 6.34
CA ILE A 178 -14.10 -0.38 6.99
C ILE A 178 -14.30 -0.48 8.50
N LYS A 179 -13.25 -0.92 9.19
CA LYS A 179 -13.20 -0.97 10.65
C LYS A 179 -12.01 -0.15 11.14
N LEU A 180 -12.22 0.66 12.18
CA LEU A 180 -11.20 1.45 12.84
C LEU A 180 -10.90 0.85 14.21
N TRP A 181 -9.62 0.72 14.54
CA TRP A 181 -9.13 0.05 15.74
C TRP A 181 -8.18 0.96 16.50
N ASN A 182 -8.28 0.95 17.83
CA ASN A 182 -7.29 1.54 18.70
C ASN A 182 -6.14 0.55 18.87
N LEU A 183 -4.94 0.92 18.42
CA LEU A 183 -3.78 0.03 18.48
C LEU A 183 -3.20 -0.15 19.88
N GLU A 184 -3.42 0.79 20.79
CA GLU A 184 -2.95 0.68 22.17
C GLU A 184 -3.80 -0.34 22.96
N THR A 185 -5.11 -0.34 22.75
CA THR A 185 -6.04 -1.19 23.50
C THR A 185 -6.50 -2.44 22.73
N ALA A 186 -6.22 -2.52 21.43
CA ALA A 186 -6.76 -3.53 20.51
C ALA A 186 -8.30 -3.55 20.45
N GLU A 187 -8.95 -2.41 20.76
CA GLU A 187 -10.40 -2.28 20.75
C GLU A 187 -10.91 -1.69 19.43
N LEU A 188 -12.03 -2.22 18.96
CA LEU A 188 -12.76 -1.68 17.81
C LEU A 188 -13.36 -0.32 18.18
N ILE A 189 -12.99 0.72 17.44
CA ILE A 189 -13.52 2.08 17.59
C ILE A 189 -14.82 2.23 16.81
N LEU A 190 -14.81 1.84 15.54
CA LEU A 190 -15.93 2.03 14.62
C LEU A 190 -15.96 0.94 13.55
N THR A 191 -17.15 0.58 13.10
CA THR A 191 -17.39 -0.22 11.90
C THR A 191 -18.41 0.52 11.05
N PHE A 192 -18.11 0.71 9.78
CA PHE A 192 -19.07 1.27 8.83
C PHE A 192 -18.99 0.55 7.48
N PRO A 193 -20.13 0.16 6.89
CA PRO A 193 -20.16 -0.34 5.53
C PRO A 193 -19.83 0.81 4.57
N THR A 194 -19.05 0.51 3.54
CA THR A 194 -18.93 1.43 2.42
C THR A 194 -20.09 1.22 1.45
N ASP A 195 -20.41 2.25 0.69
CA ASP A 195 -21.32 2.16 -0.45
C ASP A 195 -20.58 1.78 -1.74
N HIS A 196 -19.36 1.21 -1.63
CA HIS A 196 -18.67 0.63 -2.77
C HIS A 196 -19.46 -0.58 -3.32
N GLU A 197 -19.47 -0.69 -4.65
CA GLU A 197 -20.17 -1.79 -5.32
C GLU A 197 -19.32 -3.07 -5.29
N TYR A 198 -18.00 -2.92 -5.39
CA TYR A 198 -17.01 -4.00 -5.44
C TYR A 198 -15.97 -3.90 -4.31
N PRO A 199 -15.09 -4.91 -4.13
CA PRO A 199 -14.08 -4.93 -3.08
C PRO A 199 -13.11 -3.74 -3.12
N ILE A 200 -12.66 -3.35 -1.92
CA ILE A 200 -11.67 -2.29 -1.73
C ILE A 200 -10.26 -2.88 -1.84
N HIS A 201 -9.44 -2.29 -2.71
CA HIS A 201 -8.06 -2.69 -3.01
C HIS A 201 -7.00 -1.75 -2.47
N SER A 202 -7.38 -0.56 -2.01
CA SER A 202 -6.46 0.43 -1.45
C SER A 202 -7.14 1.22 -0.34
N LEU A 203 -6.37 1.53 0.69
CA LEU A 203 -6.83 2.25 1.88
C LEU A 203 -5.70 3.12 2.41
N THR A 204 -5.96 4.40 2.72
CA THR A 204 -4.95 5.28 3.29
C THR A 204 -5.58 6.40 4.13
N PHE A 205 -4.92 6.81 5.20
CA PHE A 205 -5.29 7.99 5.96
C PHE A 205 -4.73 9.26 5.31
N SER A 206 -5.44 10.37 5.47
CA SER A 206 -4.85 11.69 5.25
C SER A 206 -3.74 11.95 6.29
N PRO A 207 -2.78 12.85 5.99
CA PRO A 207 -1.66 13.13 6.91
C PRO A 207 -2.09 13.69 8.27
N ASP A 208 -3.24 14.37 8.32
CA ASP A 208 -3.85 14.84 9.58
C ASP A 208 -4.62 13.73 10.34
N GLY A 209 -4.81 12.56 9.74
CA GLY A 209 -5.53 11.42 10.31
C GLY A 209 -7.04 11.60 10.43
N GLU A 210 -7.62 12.65 9.83
CA GLU A 210 -9.05 12.97 9.96
C GLU A 210 -9.90 12.38 8.82
N THR A 211 -9.28 12.09 7.67
CA THR A 211 -9.93 11.53 6.49
C THR A 211 -9.32 10.18 6.13
N LEU A 212 -10.15 9.27 5.65
CA LEU A 212 -9.73 7.98 5.10
C LEU A 212 -10.14 7.92 3.62
N ALA A 213 -9.23 7.50 2.75
CA ALA A 213 -9.51 7.26 1.34
C ALA A 213 -9.54 5.75 1.06
N SER A 214 -10.55 5.27 0.32
CA SER A 214 -10.69 3.89 -0.13
C SER A 214 -10.85 3.81 -1.64
N GLY A 215 -10.13 2.90 -2.30
CA GLY A 215 -10.14 2.70 -3.75
C GLY A 215 -10.57 1.27 -4.08
N SER A 216 -11.43 1.12 -5.09
CA SER A 216 -12.22 -0.10 -5.30
C SER A 216 -12.18 -0.60 -6.74
N SER A 217 -12.57 -1.87 -6.95
CA SER A 217 -12.84 -2.43 -8.28
C SER A 217 -14.10 -1.85 -8.94
N ASP A 218 -14.84 -0.97 -8.26
CA ASP A 218 -15.93 -0.17 -8.86
C ASP A 218 -15.44 1.09 -9.57
N ASN A 219 -14.12 1.22 -9.73
CA ASN A 219 -13.45 2.33 -10.41
C ASN A 219 -13.65 3.68 -9.70
N THR A 220 -14.06 3.67 -8.43
CA THR A 220 -14.21 4.89 -7.64
C THR A 220 -13.22 4.93 -6.49
N VAL A 221 -12.93 6.16 -6.06
CA VAL A 221 -12.30 6.44 -4.77
C VAL A 221 -13.30 7.14 -3.88
N LYS A 222 -13.39 6.76 -2.62
CA LYS A 222 -14.29 7.37 -1.65
C LYS A 222 -13.52 7.91 -0.46
N LEU A 223 -13.94 9.09 0.00
CA LEU A 223 -13.34 9.79 1.14
C LEU A 223 -14.33 9.78 2.30
N TRP A 224 -13.85 9.43 3.48
CA TRP A 224 -14.66 9.23 4.69
C TRP A 224 -14.06 10.03 5.85
N ASN A 225 -14.89 10.59 6.72
CA ASN A 225 -14.40 11.07 8.03
C ASN A 225 -14.29 9.90 9.03
N ARG A 226 -13.75 10.19 10.22
CA ARG A 226 -13.59 9.17 11.28
C ARG A 226 -14.90 8.71 11.91
N GLU A 227 -16.01 9.40 11.65
CA GLU A 227 -17.36 8.98 12.03
C GLU A 227 -18.00 8.02 11.01
N GLY A 228 -17.29 7.71 9.91
CA GLY A 228 -17.76 6.81 8.86
C GLY A 228 -18.72 7.48 7.88
N GLU A 229 -18.79 8.81 7.87
CA GLU A 229 -19.60 9.57 6.93
C GLU A 229 -18.85 9.77 5.61
N LEU A 230 -19.54 9.48 4.50
CA LEU A 230 -19.02 9.72 3.16
C LEU A 230 -18.91 11.23 2.90
N LEU A 231 -17.70 11.72 2.67
CA LEU A 231 -17.40 13.10 2.31
C LEU A 231 -17.50 13.30 0.80
N HIS A 232 -16.85 12.43 0.03
CA HIS A 232 -16.75 12.54 -1.43
C HIS A 232 -16.73 11.16 -2.09
N THR A 233 -17.32 11.07 -3.29
CA THR A 233 -17.06 9.98 -4.24
C THR A 233 -16.35 10.58 -5.46
N LEU A 234 -15.12 10.15 -5.69
CA LEU A 234 -14.25 10.60 -6.78
C LEU A 234 -14.43 9.63 -7.96
N THR A 235 -15.07 10.13 -9.01
CA THR A 235 -15.35 9.39 -10.25
C THR A 235 -14.44 9.91 -11.37
N GLY A 236 -13.85 9.00 -12.15
CA GLY A 236 -12.99 9.37 -13.28
C GLY A 236 -11.91 8.34 -13.61
N HIS A 237 -11.77 7.27 -12.82
CA HIS A 237 -11.05 6.09 -13.24
C HIS A 237 -11.96 5.21 -14.10
N GLU A 238 -11.35 4.57 -15.11
CA GLU A 238 -12.05 3.65 -16.01
C GLU A 238 -11.81 2.18 -15.63
N SER A 239 -10.97 1.94 -14.61
CA SER A 239 -10.58 0.62 -14.15
C SER A 239 -10.33 0.58 -12.64
N THR A 240 -10.02 -0.61 -12.11
CA THR A 240 -9.89 -0.87 -10.67
C THR A 240 -8.81 0.02 -10.03
N VAL A 241 -9.13 0.69 -8.92
CA VAL A 241 -8.18 1.57 -8.22
C VAL A 241 -7.30 0.78 -7.24
N PHE A 242 -6.01 0.70 -7.51
CA PHE A 242 -5.06 -0.13 -6.76
C PHE A 242 -4.15 0.64 -5.80
N SER A 243 -3.91 1.91 -6.04
CA SER A 243 -3.03 2.73 -5.18
C SER A 243 -3.66 4.07 -4.86
N LEU A 244 -3.45 4.53 -3.63
CA LEU A 244 -3.86 5.83 -3.11
C LEU A 244 -2.72 6.39 -2.29
N GLN A 245 -2.42 7.66 -2.48
CA GLN A 245 -1.45 8.34 -1.63
C GLN A 245 -1.76 9.83 -1.50
N TYR A 246 -1.82 10.31 -0.25
CA TYR A 246 -1.87 11.73 0.00
C TYR A 246 -0.50 12.37 -0.20
N SER A 247 -0.49 13.62 -0.70
CA SER A 247 0.70 14.46 -0.58
C SER A 247 1.01 14.69 0.90
N PRO A 248 2.28 14.89 1.30
CA PRO A 248 2.66 15.06 2.71
C PRO A 248 1.93 16.21 3.43
N ASN A 249 1.50 17.23 2.67
CA ASN A 249 0.72 18.36 3.18
C ASN A 249 -0.80 18.15 3.15
N GLY A 250 -1.28 16.99 2.70
CA GLY A 250 -2.69 16.60 2.63
C GLY A 250 -3.54 17.32 1.57
N LYS A 251 -2.96 18.23 0.78
CA LYS A 251 -3.71 19.06 -0.18
C LYS A 251 -4.05 18.34 -1.48
N ILE A 252 -3.37 17.24 -1.76
CA ILE A 252 -3.55 16.44 -2.96
C ILE A 252 -3.70 14.99 -2.54
N LEU A 253 -4.58 14.26 -3.23
CA LEU A 253 -4.64 12.81 -3.22
C LEU A 253 -4.30 12.33 -4.63
N ALA A 254 -3.26 11.52 -4.79
CA ALA A 254 -2.96 10.82 -6.04
C ALA A 254 -3.53 9.40 -5.98
N THR A 255 -4.08 8.93 -7.09
CA THR A 255 -4.73 7.63 -7.19
C THR A 255 -4.36 7.00 -8.52
N SER A 256 -4.12 5.68 -8.55
CA SER A 256 -3.81 4.96 -9.79
C SER A 256 -4.71 3.75 -9.99
N ASP A 257 -5.10 3.51 -11.23
CA ASP A 257 -5.90 2.34 -11.61
C ASP A 257 -5.11 1.27 -12.35
N LEU A 258 -5.82 0.18 -12.66
CA LEU A 258 -5.32 -0.95 -13.44
C LEU A 258 -4.85 -0.57 -14.83
N ASP A 259 -5.31 0.54 -15.42
CA ASP A 259 -4.94 0.97 -16.78
C ASP A 259 -3.78 1.97 -16.75
N SER A 260 -3.05 2.02 -15.63
CA SER A 260 -1.92 2.92 -15.39
C SER A 260 -2.29 4.41 -15.45
N THR A 261 -3.58 4.75 -15.33
CA THR A 261 -4.01 6.14 -15.25
C THR A 261 -3.82 6.64 -13.83
N VAL A 262 -3.09 7.75 -13.68
CA VAL A 262 -2.93 8.42 -12.39
C VAL A 262 -3.79 9.67 -12.35
N ASN A 263 -4.75 9.72 -11.43
CA ASN A 263 -5.56 10.90 -11.18
C ASN A 263 -5.07 11.64 -9.93
N VAL A 264 -5.09 12.97 -10.00
CA VAL A 264 -4.67 13.89 -8.94
C VAL A 264 -5.89 14.70 -8.52
N TRP A 265 -6.26 14.60 -7.25
CA TRP A 265 -7.50 15.15 -6.71
C TRP A 265 -7.23 16.18 -5.63
N ASN A 266 -8.17 17.12 -5.47
CA ASN A 266 -8.29 17.91 -4.26
C ASN A 266 -9.19 17.15 -3.27
N PRO A 267 -8.65 16.58 -2.18
CA PRO A 267 -9.44 15.77 -1.25
C PRO A 267 -10.44 16.60 -0.43
N THR A 268 -10.26 17.91 -0.33
CA THR A 268 -11.20 18.80 0.37
C THR A 268 -12.44 19.08 -0.48
N THR A 269 -12.27 19.36 -1.79
CA THR A 269 -13.39 19.68 -2.69
C THR A 269 -13.95 18.49 -3.44
N GLY A 270 -13.20 17.38 -3.50
CA GLY A 270 -13.53 16.20 -4.30
C GLY A 270 -13.29 16.40 -5.80
N GLU A 271 -12.67 17.52 -6.21
CA GLU A 271 -12.45 17.85 -7.61
C GLU A 271 -11.20 17.17 -8.19
N LEU A 272 -11.32 16.66 -9.41
CA LEU A 272 -10.18 16.23 -10.21
C LEU A 272 -9.37 17.46 -10.61
N ILE A 273 -8.10 17.50 -10.19
CA ILE A 273 -7.15 18.56 -10.56
C ILE A 273 -6.55 18.24 -11.93
N GLN A 274 -6.07 17.00 -12.09
CA GLN A 274 -5.34 16.58 -13.27
C GLN A 274 -5.41 15.06 -13.43
N THR A 275 -5.49 14.61 -14.68
CA THR A 275 -5.22 13.22 -15.06
C THR A 275 -3.87 13.15 -15.74
N LEU A 276 -3.00 12.31 -15.21
CA LEU A 276 -1.71 11.92 -15.76
C LEU A 276 -1.94 10.59 -16.49
N ALA A 277 -2.51 10.67 -17.69
CA ALA A 277 -2.78 9.51 -18.52
C ALA A 277 -1.51 9.03 -19.23
N GLU A 278 -1.41 7.71 -19.38
CA GLU A 278 -0.47 7.07 -20.28
C GLU A 278 -1.19 6.64 -21.56
N GLU A 279 -0.49 6.65 -22.70
CA GLU A 279 -0.97 5.86 -23.84
C GLU A 279 -1.00 4.39 -23.40
N PRO A 280 -2.08 3.64 -23.64
CA PRO A 280 -2.19 2.26 -23.16
C PRO A 280 -1.03 1.45 -23.77
N VAL A 281 -0.08 1.10 -22.93
CA VAL A 281 0.92 0.10 -23.26
C VAL A 281 0.18 -1.23 -23.10
N ARG A 282 -0.57 -1.63 -24.13
CA ARG A 282 -1.32 -2.90 -24.24
C ARG A 282 -2.44 -3.14 -23.20
N GLU A 283 -3.41 -3.97 -23.59
CA GLU A 283 -4.45 -4.44 -22.68
C GLU A 283 -3.83 -5.34 -21.60
N GLY A 284 -4.00 -4.98 -20.33
CA GLY A 284 -3.69 -5.82 -19.17
C GLY A 284 -2.51 -5.41 -18.29
N GLU A 285 -2.01 -4.17 -18.36
CA GLU A 285 -0.80 -3.73 -17.64
C GLU A 285 -1.10 -2.83 -16.43
N THR A 286 -0.77 -3.30 -15.22
CA THR A 286 -1.16 -2.71 -13.92
C THR A 286 -0.26 -1.55 -13.45
N ALA A 287 -0.79 -0.53 -12.77
CA ALA A 287 0.03 0.32 -11.89
C ALA A 287 0.15 -0.30 -10.49
N ALA A 288 1.37 -0.43 -9.97
CA ALA A 288 1.62 -1.17 -8.74
C ALA A 288 1.76 -0.28 -7.49
N SER A 289 2.24 0.96 -7.62
CA SER A 289 2.40 1.86 -6.46
C SER A 289 2.62 3.32 -6.87
N LEU A 290 2.32 4.23 -5.93
CA LEU A 290 2.55 5.68 -6.03
C LEU A 290 3.43 6.14 -4.86
N SER A 291 4.33 7.08 -5.12
CA SER A 291 5.15 7.71 -4.08
C SER A 291 5.36 9.20 -4.29
N PHE A 292 4.83 10.04 -3.40
CA PHE A 292 5.18 11.46 -3.31
C PHE A 292 6.57 11.65 -2.69
N SER A 293 7.32 12.64 -3.17
CA SER A 293 8.49 13.16 -2.47
C SER A 293 8.09 13.80 -1.13
N PRO A 294 9.01 13.89 -0.15
CA PRO A 294 8.70 14.44 1.17
C PRO A 294 8.21 15.90 1.15
N ASN A 295 8.67 16.68 0.15
CA ASN A 295 8.19 18.04 -0.08
C ASN A 295 6.85 18.11 -0.85
N GLY A 296 6.37 16.99 -1.38
CA GLY A 296 5.13 16.86 -2.15
C GLY A 296 5.18 17.46 -3.57
N GLU A 297 6.35 17.84 -4.06
CA GLU A 297 6.52 18.46 -5.39
C GLU A 297 6.63 17.42 -6.51
N ILE A 298 7.09 16.21 -6.17
CA ILE A 298 7.30 15.12 -7.11
C ILE A 298 6.37 13.97 -6.72
N LEU A 299 5.77 13.34 -7.73
CA LEU A 299 5.10 12.06 -7.60
C LEU A 299 5.82 11.07 -8.51
N ALA A 300 6.18 9.91 -7.97
CA ALA A 300 6.60 8.78 -8.75
C ALA A 300 5.48 7.74 -8.80
N GLY A 301 5.39 7.03 -9.91
CA GLY A 301 4.46 5.94 -10.15
C GLY A 301 5.17 4.83 -10.89
N VAL A 302 4.76 3.61 -10.64
CA VAL A 302 5.37 2.45 -11.28
C VAL A 302 4.32 1.56 -11.94
N ASN A 303 4.67 1.12 -13.14
CA ASN A 303 3.91 0.17 -13.93
C ASN A 303 4.50 -1.23 -13.80
N TYR A 304 3.68 -2.24 -14.08
CA TYR A 304 4.06 -3.66 -14.05
C TYR A 304 5.18 -4.03 -15.02
N ASP A 305 5.35 -3.26 -16.11
CA ASP A 305 6.47 -3.46 -17.05
C ASP A 305 7.83 -3.04 -16.45
N GLY A 306 7.82 -2.46 -15.25
CA GLY A 306 8.97 -1.93 -14.53
C GLY A 306 9.28 -0.47 -14.87
N THR A 307 8.48 0.16 -15.73
CA THR A 307 8.63 1.56 -16.05
C THR A 307 8.24 2.40 -14.84
N ILE A 308 9.20 3.18 -14.35
CA ILE A 308 9.01 4.16 -13.31
C ILE A 308 8.87 5.52 -13.98
N LYS A 309 7.77 6.22 -13.69
CA LYS A 309 7.54 7.58 -14.14
C LYS A 309 7.52 8.53 -12.97
N VAL A 310 7.96 9.74 -13.25
CA VAL A 310 8.11 10.81 -12.27
C VAL A 310 7.47 12.06 -12.84
N TRP A 311 6.56 12.65 -12.09
CA TRP A 311 5.83 13.86 -12.44
C TRP A 311 6.12 14.95 -11.43
N GLN A 312 6.23 16.19 -11.91
CA GLN A 312 6.11 17.36 -11.04
C GLN A 312 4.62 17.64 -10.83
N VAL A 313 4.18 17.66 -9.58
CA VAL A 313 2.75 17.83 -9.20
C VAL A 313 2.50 19.19 -8.54
N THR A 314 3.30 20.18 -8.94
CA THR A 314 3.19 21.55 -8.46
C THR A 314 1.91 22.22 -8.94
N ARG A 315 1.46 23.21 -8.16
CA ARG A 315 0.45 24.19 -8.58
C ARG A 315 0.99 25.15 -9.63
#